data_AF-A0A2E7JEV7-F1
#
_entry.id   AF-A0A2E7JEV7-F1
#
_cell.length_a   1.000
_cell.length_b   1.000
_cell.length_c   1.000
_cell.angle_alpha   90.00
_cell.angle_beta   90.00
_cell.angle_gamma   90.00
#
_symmetry.space_group_name_H-M   'P 1'
#
loop_
_entity.id
_entity.type
_entity.pdbx_description
1 polymer ?
#
loop_
_entity_poly.entity_id
_entity_poly.type
_entity_poly.pdbx_seq_one_letter_code
_entity_poly.pdbx_strand_id
1 'polypeptide(L)'
;MNMEIQAALDVADETDSFLQITDVIYDKEAENGFDSLNEAEKTVFCLDQLLREMENGGFVQFVHHEAGARAEDTLESLERIKAPVSAALLDQIIGLFPDRNVPVDEDDRIDAFDNIESEHADKIAQLDDRFYDSGENLVGLTLRFVQKNLRDFH
;
A
#
# COMPACT_ATOMS: atom_id res chain seq x y z
N MET A 1 8.82 10.48 20.01
CA MET A 1 9.61 9.37 19.45
C MET A 1 8.99 8.11 19.98
N ASN A 2 8.26 7.41 19.13
CA ASN A 2 7.59 6.17 19.49
C ASN A 2 8.65 5.11 19.87
N MET A 3 8.67 4.70 21.14
CA MET A 3 9.67 3.75 21.65
C MET A 3 9.46 2.33 21.13
N GLU A 4 8.22 1.98 20.75
CA GLU A 4 7.87 0.66 20.21
C GLU A 4 8.39 0.52 18.78
N ILE A 5 8.18 1.53 17.93
CA ILE A 5 8.71 1.55 16.55
C ILE A 5 10.25 1.53 16.55
N GLN A 6 10.89 2.23 17.49
CA GLN A 6 12.35 2.16 17.63
C GLN A 6 12.81 0.75 18.03
N ALA A 7 12.12 0.09 18.95
CA ALA A 7 12.44 -1.29 19.35
C ALA A 7 12.22 -2.28 18.20
N ALA A 8 11.14 -2.11 17.43
CA ALA A 8 10.83 -2.94 16.26
C ALA A 8 11.91 -2.84 15.18
N LEU A 9 12.52 -1.66 14.97
CA LEU A 9 13.64 -1.48 14.03
C LEU A 9 14.93 -2.22 14.45
N ASP A 10 15.08 -2.57 15.73
CA ASP A 10 16.25 -3.31 16.23
C ASP A 10 16.07 -4.85 16.09
N VAL A 11 14.91 -5.30 15.61
CA VAL A 11 14.64 -6.71 15.30
C VAL A 11 15.46 -7.13 14.08
N ALA A 12 16.14 -8.29 14.18
CA ALA A 12 17.07 -8.74 13.14
C ALA A 12 16.37 -9.23 11.86
N ASP A 13 15.15 -9.75 11.97
CA ASP A 13 14.35 -10.20 10.83
C ASP A 13 13.51 -9.03 10.27
N GLU A 14 13.61 -8.79 8.96
CA GLU A 14 12.90 -7.67 8.31
C GLU A 14 11.37 -7.85 8.37
N THR A 15 10.88 -9.08 8.25
CA THR A 15 9.44 -9.36 8.29
C THR A 15 8.89 -9.10 9.68
N ASP A 16 9.55 -9.63 10.72
CA ASP A 16 9.15 -9.42 12.11
C ASP A 16 9.21 -7.93 12.48
N SER A 17 10.25 -7.21 12.03
CA SER A 17 10.38 -5.77 12.23
C SER A 17 9.20 -5.00 11.60
N PHE A 18 8.88 -5.34 10.36
CA PHE A 18 7.80 -4.71 9.62
C PHE A 18 6.44 -4.96 10.25
N LEU A 19 6.13 -6.22 10.61
CA LEU A 19 4.88 -6.59 11.25
C LEU A 19 4.67 -5.85 12.58
N GLN A 20 5.70 -5.76 13.42
CA GLN A 20 5.61 -5.01 14.69
C GLN A 20 5.36 -3.51 14.48
N ILE A 21 5.97 -2.90 13.46
CA ILE A 21 5.71 -1.49 13.14
C ILE A 21 4.28 -1.33 12.62
N THR A 22 3.81 -2.24 11.77
CA THR A 22 2.43 -2.18 11.26
C THR A 22 1.41 -2.35 12.38
N ASP A 23 1.64 -3.25 13.34
CA ASP A 23 0.73 -3.46 14.49
C ASP A 23 0.51 -2.16 15.27
N VAL A 24 1.59 -1.42 15.57
CA VAL A 24 1.50 -0.11 16.25
C VAL A 24 0.66 0.90 15.46
N ILE A 25 0.78 0.88 14.14
CA ILE A 25 0.06 1.81 13.25
C ILE A 25 -1.41 1.40 13.12
N TYR A 26 -1.71 0.10 13.02
CA TYR A 26 -3.08 -0.39 13.01
C TYR A 26 -3.79 -0.13 14.33
N ASP A 27 -3.11 -0.26 15.48
CA ASP A 27 -3.72 0.08 16.77
C ASP A 27 -4.12 1.56 16.81
N LYS A 28 -3.26 2.46 16.32
CA LYS A 28 -3.55 3.89 16.23
C LYS A 28 -4.70 4.19 15.27
N GLU A 29 -4.72 3.52 14.12
CA GLU A 29 -5.77 3.63 13.12
C GLU A 29 -7.11 3.14 13.67
N ALA A 30 -7.15 1.98 14.31
CA ALA A 30 -8.35 1.43 14.90
C ALA A 30 -8.93 2.32 16.01
N GLU A 31 -8.08 3.02 16.77
CA GLU A 31 -8.50 3.93 17.83
C GLU A 31 -9.01 5.28 17.30
N ASN A 32 -8.37 5.84 16.27
CA ASN A 32 -8.52 7.25 15.89
C ASN A 32 -8.92 7.49 14.42
N GLY A 33 -8.97 6.43 13.62
CA GLY A 33 -9.23 6.42 12.18
C GLY A 33 -8.02 6.80 11.34
N PHE A 34 -8.01 6.35 10.08
CA PHE A 34 -6.96 6.62 9.09
C PHE A 34 -6.58 8.10 8.93
N ASP A 35 -7.55 9.02 8.99
CA ASP A 35 -7.29 10.46 8.86
C ASP A 35 -6.46 11.05 10.01
N SER A 36 -6.38 10.35 11.14
CA SER A 36 -5.53 10.75 12.27
C SER A 36 -4.06 10.37 12.09
N LEU A 37 -3.76 9.45 11.18
CA LEU A 37 -2.40 9.04 10.86
C LEU A 37 -1.68 10.17 10.14
N ASN A 38 -0.41 10.39 10.50
CA ASN A 38 0.44 11.31 9.75
C ASN A 38 0.97 10.65 8.46
N GLU A 39 1.60 11.45 7.60
CA GLU A 39 2.10 10.98 6.29
C GLU A 39 3.06 9.78 6.36
N ALA A 40 3.92 9.71 7.37
CA ALA A 40 4.84 8.59 7.54
C ALA A 40 4.11 7.31 7.99
N GLU A 41 3.09 7.45 8.84
CA GLU A 41 2.24 6.36 9.31
C GLU A 41 1.34 5.83 8.18
N LYS A 42 0.68 6.75 7.44
CA LYS A 42 -0.09 6.41 6.24
C LYS A 42 0.77 5.68 5.20
N THR A 43 2.02 6.10 5.04
CA THR A 43 2.96 5.42 4.13
C THR A 43 3.14 3.95 4.48
N VAL A 44 3.37 3.63 5.75
CA VAL A 44 3.53 2.23 6.17
C VAL A 44 2.20 1.47 6.07
N PHE A 45 1.09 2.08 6.50
CA PHE A 45 -0.24 1.49 6.47
C PHE A 45 -0.65 1.09 5.03
N CYS A 46 -0.56 2.02 4.08
CA CYS A 46 -0.92 1.77 2.69
C CYS A 46 -0.05 0.69 2.04
N LEU A 47 1.25 0.65 2.37
CA LEU A 47 2.16 -0.35 1.81
C LEU A 47 1.91 -1.76 2.37
N ASP A 48 1.59 -1.89 3.65
CA ASP A 48 1.18 -3.19 4.22
C ASP A 48 -0.15 -3.67 3.61
N GLN A 49 -1.14 -2.79 3.48
CA GLN A 49 -2.39 -3.10 2.79
C GLN A 49 -2.13 -3.57 1.36
N LEU A 50 -1.36 -2.81 0.56
CA LEU A 50 -0.99 -3.23 -0.79
C LEU A 50 -0.33 -4.62 -0.81
N LEU A 51 0.67 -4.85 0.05
CA LEU A 51 1.37 -6.14 0.10
C LEU A 51 0.43 -7.32 0.39
N ARG A 52 -0.50 -7.15 1.34
CA ARG A 52 -1.50 -8.18 1.68
C ARG A 52 -2.42 -8.49 0.50
N GLU A 53 -2.89 -7.47 -0.20
CA GLU A 53 -3.79 -7.66 -1.33
C GLU A 53 -3.06 -8.30 -2.52
N MET A 54 -1.83 -7.87 -2.79
CA MET A 54 -0.99 -8.50 -3.80
C MET A 54 -0.67 -9.96 -3.46
N GLU A 55 -0.45 -10.33 -2.20
CA GLU A 55 -0.22 -11.74 -1.82
C GLU A 55 -1.45 -12.63 -2.04
N ASN A 56 -2.65 -12.09 -1.86
CA ASN A 56 -3.89 -12.87 -1.87
C ASN A 56 -4.60 -12.92 -3.22
N GLY A 57 -4.56 -11.84 -4.01
CA GLY A 57 -5.32 -11.76 -5.26
C GLY A 57 -4.92 -10.63 -6.21
N GLY A 58 -3.73 -10.04 -6.05
CA GLY A 58 -3.22 -9.04 -6.98
C GLY A 58 -3.99 -7.71 -6.97
N PHE A 59 -3.86 -6.96 -8.06
CA PHE A 59 -4.49 -5.65 -8.20
C PHE A 59 -6.01 -5.69 -8.21
N VAL A 60 -6.62 -6.80 -8.64
CA VAL A 60 -8.08 -6.98 -8.54
C VAL A 60 -8.50 -6.93 -7.08
N GLN A 61 -7.83 -7.71 -6.22
CA GLN A 61 -8.16 -7.74 -4.80
C GLN A 61 -7.85 -6.40 -4.12
N PHE A 62 -6.73 -5.77 -4.50
CA PHE A 62 -6.39 -4.42 -4.02
C PHE A 62 -7.51 -3.43 -4.29
N VAL A 63 -8.04 -3.40 -5.52
CA VAL A 63 -9.10 -2.45 -5.88
C VAL A 63 -10.42 -2.80 -5.19
N HIS A 64 -10.80 -4.08 -5.08
CA HIS A 64 -12.09 -4.45 -4.50
C HIS A 64 -12.19 -4.22 -3.00
N HIS A 65 -11.06 -4.29 -2.27
CA HIS A 65 -11.06 -4.08 -0.83
C HIS A 65 -10.84 -2.61 -0.44
N GLU A 66 -10.83 -2.35 0.87
CA GLU A 66 -10.65 -1.01 1.46
C GLU A 66 -9.34 -0.35 1.03
N ALA A 67 -8.30 -1.14 0.73
CA ALA A 67 -7.03 -0.65 0.20
C ALA A 67 -7.21 0.18 -1.10
N GLY A 68 -8.16 -0.23 -1.95
CA GLY A 68 -8.47 0.45 -3.21
C GLY A 68 -9.05 1.85 -3.02
N ALA A 69 -9.77 2.10 -1.92
CA ALA A 69 -10.25 3.44 -1.57
C ALA A 69 -9.09 4.42 -1.30
N ARG A 70 -7.89 3.90 -1.02
CA ARG A 70 -6.65 4.63 -0.72
C ARG A 70 -5.63 4.51 -1.86
N ALA A 71 -6.08 4.30 -3.10
CA ALA A 71 -5.18 4.05 -4.23
C ALA A 71 -4.16 5.19 -4.47
N GLU A 72 -4.61 6.46 -4.40
CA GLU A 72 -3.71 7.62 -4.54
C GLU A 72 -2.74 7.74 -3.36
N ASP A 73 -3.19 7.57 -2.11
CA ASP A 73 -2.30 7.54 -0.94
C ASP A 73 -1.25 6.42 -1.06
N THR A 74 -1.64 5.26 -1.60
CA THR A 74 -0.75 4.13 -1.83
C THR A 74 0.28 4.43 -2.92
N LEU A 75 -0.12 5.11 -4.00
CA LEU A 75 0.78 5.57 -5.05
C LEU A 75 1.83 6.54 -4.49
N GLU A 76 1.41 7.55 -3.75
CA GLU A 76 2.33 8.50 -3.09
C GLU A 76 3.29 7.78 -2.12
N SER A 77 2.80 6.76 -1.43
CA SER A 77 3.59 5.97 -0.48
C SER A 77 4.71 5.19 -1.19
N LEU A 78 4.40 4.56 -2.33
CA LEU A 78 5.39 3.89 -3.18
C LEU A 78 6.46 4.87 -3.69
N GLU A 79 6.04 6.08 -4.06
CA GLU A 79 6.96 7.14 -4.47
C GLU A 79 7.87 7.61 -3.32
N ARG A 80 7.33 7.79 -2.10
CA ARG A 80 8.11 8.16 -0.90
C ARG A 80 9.19 7.14 -0.56
N ILE A 81 8.88 5.85 -0.64
CA ILE A 81 9.84 4.78 -0.37
C ILE A 81 10.80 4.51 -1.55
N LYS A 82 10.57 5.17 -2.69
CA LYS A 82 11.34 5.03 -3.93
C LYS A 82 11.24 3.62 -4.51
N ALA A 83 10.01 3.13 -4.68
CA ALA A 83 9.67 1.89 -5.38
C ALA A 83 9.12 2.21 -6.79
N PRO A 84 9.96 2.65 -7.75
CA PRO A 84 9.49 3.16 -9.04
C PRO A 84 8.76 2.11 -9.89
N VAL A 85 9.07 0.82 -9.77
CA VAL A 85 8.39 -0.20 -10.57
C VAL A 85 6.97 -0.40 -10.06
N SER A 86 6.81 -0.68 -8.76
CA SER A 86 5.49 -0.82 -8.14
C SER A 86 4.65 0.45 -8.29
N ALA A 87 5.24 1.65 -8.12
CA ALA A 87 4.54 2.92 -8.33
C ALA A 87 4.00 3.04 -9.76
N ALA A 88 4.81 2.74 -10.77
CA ALA A 88 4.39 2.80 -12.17
C ALA A 88 3.34 1.74 -12.53
N LEU A 89 3.30 0.60 -11.84
CA LEU A 89 2.27 -0.42 -12.04
C LEU A 89 0.94 0.00 -11.43
N LEU A 90 0.94 0.50 -10.19
CA LEU A 90 -0.28 1.03 -9.56
C LEU A 90 -0.83 2.25 -10.31
N ASP A 91 0.04 3.15 -10.80
CA ASP A 91 -0.36 4.27 -11.65
C ASP A 91 -1.09 3.82 -12.93
N GLN A 92 -0.68 2.69 -13.51
CA GLN A 92 -1.36 2.11 -14.68
C GLN A 92 -2.73 1.52 -14.33
N ILE A 93 -2.92 0.98 -13.11
CA ILE A 93 -4.22 0.51 -12.62
C ILE A 93 -5.15 1.71 -12.38
N ILE A 94 -4.68 2.74 -11.67
CA ILE A 94 -5.42 3.99 -11.45
C ILE A 94 -5.81 4.62 -12.80
N GLY A 95 -4.90 4.57 -13.77
CA GLY A 95 -5.13 5.06 -15.14
C GLY A 95 -6.20 4.32 -15.95
N LEU A 96 -6.72 3.18 -15.47
CA LEU A 96 -7.86 2.50 -16.09
C LEU A 96 -9.19 3.16 -15.71
N PHE A 97 -9.25 3.86 -14.58
CA PHE A 97 -10.47 4.52 -14.15
C PHE A 97 -10.73 5.80 -14.98
N PRO A 98 -11.99 6.10 -15.32
CA PRO A 98 -12.36 7.37 -15.93
C PRO A 98 -11.83 8.55 -15.12
N ASP A 99 -11.19 9.50 -15.80
CA ASP A 99 -10.56 10.68 -15.19
C ASP A 99 -9.55 10.36 -14.07
N ARG A 100 -9.04 9.12 -14.02
CA ARG A 100 -8.18 8.58 -12.94
C ARG A 100 -8.83 8.60 -11.55
N ASN A 101 -10.17 8.60 -11.50
CA ASN A 101 -10.89 8.68 -10.23
C ASN A 101 -11.28 7.28 -9.75
N VAL A 102 -10.54 6.75 -8.77
CA VAL A 102 -10.89 5.51 -8.06
C VAL A 102 -11.95 5.84 -7.00
N PRO A 103 -13.18 5.27 -7.07
CA PRO A 103 -14.22 5.58 -6.09
C PRO A 103 -13.84 5.17 -4.66
N VAL A 104 -14.19 6.00 -3.68
CA VAL A 104 -13.98 5.70 -2.25
C VAL A 104 -15.05 4.73 -1.74
N ASP A 105 -16.29 4.88 -2.20
CA ASP A 105 -17.37 3.95 -1.89
C ASP A 105 -17.07 2.56 -2.48
N GLU A 106 -17.29 1.52 -1.69
CA GLU A 106 -16.92 0.14 -2.04
C GLU A 106 -17.74 -0.40 -3.20
N ASP A 107 -19.06 -0.25 -3.16
CA ASP A 107 -19.96 -0.74 -4.19
C ASP A 107 -19.68 -0.02 -5.52
N ASP A 108 -19.54 1.31 -5.49
CA ASP A 108 -19.20 2.10 -6.69
C ASP A 108 -17.84 1.70 -7.28
N ARG A 109 -16.85 1.39 -6.43
CA ARG A 109 -15.50 0.99 -6.86
C ARG A 109 -15.49 -0.40 -7.48
N ILE A 110 -16.18 -1.36 -6.87
CA ILE A 110 -16.32 -2.72 -7.39
C ILE A 110 -17.06 -2.68 -8.73
N ASP A 111 -18.22 -2.02 -8.80
CA ASP A 111 -18.99 -1.92 -10.05
C ASP A 111 -18.18 -1.25 -11.17
N ALA A 112 -17.42 -0.20 -10.86
CA ALA A 112 -16.54 0.44 -11.84
C ALA A 112 -15.42 -0.49 -12.30
N PHE A 113 -14.78 -1.22 -11.38
CA PHE A 113 -13.64 -2.06 -11.70
C PHE A 113 -14.01 -3.36 -12.38
N ASP A 114 -15.14 -3.99 -12.06
CA ASP A 114 -15.65 -5.17 -12.76
C ASP A 114 -15.86 -4.88 -14.26
N ASN A 115 -16.39 -3.69 -14.58
CA ASN A 115 -16.53 -3.25 -15.96
C ASN A 115 -15.16 -3.07 -16.64
N ILE A 116 -14.19 -2.44 -15.97
CA ILE A 116 -12.81 -2.28 -16.44
C ILE A 116 -12.15 -3.64 -16.68
N GLU A 117 -12.25 -4.55 -15.71
CA GLU A 117 -11.65 -5.89 -15.78
C GLU A 117 -12.22 -6.69 -16.95
N SER A 118 -13.52 -6.60 -17.20
CA SER A 118 -14.15 -7.28 -18.35
C SER A 118 -13.55 -6.90 -19.71
N GLU A 119 -13.03 -5.67 -19.84
CA GLU A 119 -12.38 -5.17 -21.06
C GLU A 119 -10.85 -5.27 -21.03
N HIS A 120 -10.25 -5.39 -19.83
CA HIS A 120 -8.81 -5.24 -19.61
C HIS A 120 -8.16 -6.40 -18.83
N ALA A 121 -8.83 -7.54 -18.66
CA ALA A 121 -8.34 -8.70 -17.92
C ALA A 121 -6.89 -9.09 -18.25
N ASP A 122 -6.55 -9.25 -19.54
CA ASP A 122 -5.19 -9.61 -19.98
C ASP A 122 -4.15 -8.57 -19.57
N LYS A 123 -4.53 -7.28 -19.56
CA LYS A 123 -3.64 -6.19 -19.16
C LYS A 123 -3.44 -6.20 -17.65
N ILE A 124 -4.50 -6.40 -16.86
CA ILE A 124 -4.43 -6.44 -15.39
C ILE A 124 -3.57 -7.62 -14.95
N ALA A 125 -3.80 -8.82 -15.51
CA ALA A 125 -2.97 -9.99 -15.24
C ALA A 125 -1.48 -9.75 -15.56
N GLN A 126 -1.17 -9.06 -16.65
CA GLN A 126 0.22 -8.67 -16.98
C GLN A 126 0.81 -7.67 -15.98
N LEU A 127 -0.01 -6.81 -15.36
CA LEU A 127 0.46 -5.88 -14.32
C LEU A 127 0.77 -6.63 -13.02
N ASP A 128 -0.06 -7.62 -12.66
CA ASP A 128 0.21 -8.51 -11.53
C ASP A 128 1.54 -9.27 -11.73
N ASP A 129 1.72 -9.92 -12.88
CA ASP A 129 2.94 -10.64 -13.22
C ASP A 129 4.18 -9.73 -13.10
N ARG A 130 4.09 -8.50 -13.63
CA ARG A 130 5.17 -7.50 -13.55
C ARG A 130 5.43 -7.02 -12.12
N PHE A 131 4.43 -7.01 -11.25
CA PHE A 131 4.60 -6.66 -9.86
C PHE A 131 5.42 -7.75 -9.15
N TYR A 132 5.06 -9.02 -9.33
CA TYR A 132 5.79 -10.15 -8.76
C TYR A 132 7.22 -10.26 -9.31
N ASP A 133 7.42 -9.95 -10.60
CA ASP A 133 8.72 -9.98 -11.27
C ASP A 133 9.58 -8.72 -11.02
N SER A 134 9.05 -7.70 -10.32
CA SER A 134 9.74 -6.42 -10.13
C SER A 134 11.08 -6.54 -9.39
N GLY A 135 11.18 -7.50 -8.47
CA GLY A 135 12.32 -7.65 -7.57
C GLY A 135 12.47 -6.53 -6.54
N GLU A 136 11.49 -5.63 -6.41
CA GLU A 136 11.51 -4.57 -5.41
C GLU A 136 11.19 -5.15 -4.01
N ASN A 137 12.16 -5.10 -3.09
CA ASN A 137 11.91 -5.44 -1.68
C ASN A 137 11.17 -4.27 -1.00
N LEU A 138 9.84 -4.24 -1.14
CA LEU A 138 8.99 -3.20 -0.56
C LEU A 138 9.05 -3.17 0.98
N VAL A 139 9.16 -4.32 1.64
CA VAL A 139 9.35 -4.40 3.10
C VAL A 139 10.63 -3.68 3.50
N GLY A 140 11.77 -4.06 2.91
CA GLY A 140 13.06 -3.45 3.21
C GLY A 140 13.15 -1.97 2.80
N LEU A 141 12.45 -1.55 1.73
CA LEU A 141 12.34 -0.14 1.36
C LEU A 141 11.56 0.65 2.41
N THR A 142 10.46 0.09 2.91
CA THR A 142 9.64 0.69 3.96
C THR A 142 10.40 0.81 5.27
N LEU A 143 11.10 -0.24 5.72
CA LEU A 143 11.94 -0.17 6.93
C LEU A 143 13.02 0.91 6.84
N ARG A 144 13.68 1.04 5.67
CA ARG A 144 14.65 2.13 5.44
C ARG A 144 13.99 3.52 5.48
N PHE A 145 12.75 3.64 5.03
CA PHE A 145 11.98 4.87 5.14
C PHE A 145 11.64 5.18 6.61
N VAL A 146 11.13 4.21 7.37
CA VAL A 146 10.84 4.38 8.82
C VAL A 146 12.10 4.80 9.57
N GLN A 147 13.22 4.12 9.35
CA GLN A 147 14.49 4.43 10.02
C GLN A 147 14.96 5.88 9.76
N LYS A 148 14.76 6.41 8.55
CA LYS A 148 15.15 7.78 8.19
C LYS A 148 14.21 8.83 8.75
N ASN A 149 12.94 8.48 8.96
CA ASN A 149 11.87 9.39 9.37
C ASN A 149 11.34 9.08 10.77
N LEU A 150 12.13 8.39 11.61
CA LEU A 150 11.69 7.92 12.93
C LEU A 150 11.08 9.00 13.82
N ARG A 151 11.50 10.26 13.65
CA ARG A 151 10.99 11.41 14.42
C ARG A 151 9.54 11.75 14.11
N ASP A 152 9.03 11.32 12.96
CA ASP A 152 7.68 11.63 12.49
C ASP A 152 6.66 10.65 13.08
N PHE A 153 7.11 9.49 13.59
CA PHE A 153 6.25 8.50 14.26
C PHE A 153 6.06 8.84 15.75
N HIS A 154 4.79 9.01 16.16
CA HIS A 154 4.42 9.50 17.49
C HIS A 154 3.16 8.87 18.07
#